data_AF-I6YKT6-F1
#
_entry.id   AF-I6YKT6-F1
#
_cell.length_a   1.000
_cell.length_b   1.000
_cell.length_c   1.000
_cell.angle_alpha   90.00
_cell.angle_beta   90.00
_cell.angle_gamma   90.00
#
_symmetry.space_group_name_H-M   'P 1'
#
loop_
_entity.id
_entity.type
_entity.pdbx_description
1 polymer ?
#
loop_
_entity_poly.entity_id
_entity_poly.type
_entity_poly.pdbx_seq_one_letter_code
_entity_poly.pdbx_strand_id
1 'polypeptide(L)'
;MSSEWIVMSNFDEFEDDLIALEADKEESQDINWFTARTYVSNEDRLIEQLWDKVRQHKLTEEVLEILSVKETVVDESKDYAPDSLELPKTEFRNSKTSVWVKTGSGYFRKIRLKVVRPFKCFIFIKMLGDPELFEQIQRWSLGLTFLGYPNPNIVSDAEILRMKGMASEKTPSIGEYIVEKGYQVISGAVSNFVKSGIPSLKSVEREEEGLGYDPEEGREEVEAVEEFEDIYDSSITQDRKDIVIGKLRINDFVYLSDMGAKGVVKEIDLKNKVITVDINLFGRNQTLRCKPEQLKEF
;
A
#
# COMPACT_ATOMS: atom_id res chain seq x y z
N MET A 1 24.30 -5.08 -94.34
CA MET A 1 23.84 -6.04 -93.31
C MET A 1 24.02 -5.37 -91.95
N SER A 2 22.88 -4.91 -91.47
CA SER A 2 22.38 -4.60 -90.13
C SER A 2 23.26 -4.81 -88.92
N SER A 3 23.27 -3.77 -88.09
CA SER A 3 23.55 -3.76 -86.65
C SER A 3 22.38 -4.35 -85.83
N GLU A 4 22.71 -4.74 -84.59
CA GLU A 4 22.05 -4.33 -83.33
C GLU A 4 21.08 -5.28 -82.56
N TRP A 5 21.26 -5.21 -81.22
CA TRP A 5 20.43 -5.54 -80.03
C TRP A 5 20.34 -6.96 -79.40
N ILE A 6 21.10 -7.11 -78.31
CA ILE A 6 20.74 -7.46 -76.90
C ILE A 6 19.49 -8.34 -76.64
N VAL A 7 19.67 -9.46 -75.92
CA VAL A 7 18.98 -9.80 -74.64
C VAL A 7 19.88 -10.74 -73.82
N MET A 8 20.48 -10.25 -72.73
CA MET A 8 20.84 -11.06 -71.57
C MET A 8 19.63 -11.03 -70.64
N SER A 9 18.96 -12.16 -70.45
CA SER A 9 17.80 -12.27 -69.56
C SER A 9 18.07 -13.25 -68.43
N ASN A 10 18.01 -12.69 -67.23
CA ASN A 10 17.54 -13.27 -65.97
C ASN A 10 18.47 -14.26 -65.28
N PHE A 11 19.53 -13.70 -64.69
CA PHE A 11 20.17 -14.24 -63.49
C PHE A 11 20.14 -13.14 -62.43
N ASP A 12 18.94 -12.77 -61.97
CA ASP A 12 18.74 -11.80 -60.87
C ASP A 12 17.31 -11.87 -60.31
N GLU A 13 16.85 -13.08 -59.95
CA GLU A 13 15.50 -13.29 -59.39
C GLU A 13 15.52 -14.28 -58.21
N PHE A 14 16.60 -14.29 -57.43
CA PHE A 14 16.76 -15.16 -56.26
C PHE A 14 17.37 -14.48 -55.03
N GLU A 15 17.44 -13.14 -55.01
CA GLU A 15 17.83 -12.38 -53.81
C GLU A 15 16.67 -11.59 -53.17
N ASP A 16 15.51 -11.47 -53.82
CA ASP A 16 14.36 -10.73 -53.25
C ASP A 16 13.44 -11.57 -52.34
N ASP A 17 13.54 -12.91 -52.38
CA ASP A 17 12.76 -13.79 -51.48
C ASP A 17 13.47 -14.07 -50.13
N LEU A 18 14.71 -13.60 -49.94
CA LEU A 18 15.45 -13.73 -48.69
C LEU A 18 15.35 -12.49 -47.78
N ILE A 19 14.73 -11.41 -48.26
CA ILE A 19 14.51 -10.14 -47.51
C ILE A 19 13.08 -10.05 -46.96
N ALA A 20 12.24 -11.08 -47.13
CA ALA A 20 10.86 -11.10 -46.62
C ALA A 20 10.66 -11.98 -45.36
N LEU A 21 11.73 -12.56 -44.79
CA LEU A 21 11.64 -13.51 -43.66
C LEU A 21 12.36 -13.05 -42.38
N GLU A 22 12.76 -11.79 -42.29
CA GLU A 22 13.25 -11.15 -41.05
C GLU A 22 12.42 -9.91 -40.64
N ALA A 23 11.18 -9.80 -41.14
CA ALA A 23 10.23 -8.73 -40.77
C ALA A 23 9.20 -9.15 -39.69
N ASP A 24 9.34 -10.34 -39.09
CA ASP A 24 8.59 -10.77 -37.90
C ASP A 24 9.54 -11.00 -36.73
N LYS A 25 10.42 -10.03 -36.45
CA LYS A 25 10.66 -9.73 -35.04
C LYS A 25 9.43 -8.96 -34.61
N GLU A 26 8.45 -9.67 -34.03
CA GLU A 26 7.46 -9.05 -33.17
C GLU A 26 8.23 -8.04 -32.31
N GLU A 27 8.05 -6.74 -32.56
CA GLU A 27 8.40 -5.72 -31.60
C GLU A 27 7.62 -6.13 -30.36
N SER A 28 8.32 -6.80 -29.43
CA SER A 28 7.75 -7.19 -28.16
C SER A 28 7.38 -5.88 -27.50
N GLN A 29 6.11 -5.52 -27.66
CA GLN A 29 5.45 -4.40 -27.05
C GLN A 29 5.97 -4.30 -25.62
N ASP A 30 6.68 -3.21 -25.30
CA ASP A 30 7.44 -3.06 -24.06
C ASP A 30 6.48 -2.89 -22.87
N ILE A 31 5.89 -4.01 -22.45
CA ILE A 31 4.98 -4.10 -21.31
C ILE A 31 5.82 -4.04 -20.04
N ASN A 32 5.66 -2.96 -19.29
CA ASN A 32 6.45 -2.67 -18.11
C ASN A 32 5.55 -2.30 -16.93
N TRP A 33 6.10 -2.35 -15.72
CA TRP A 33 5.43 -1.80 -14.55
C TRP A 33 5.71 -0.32 -14.42
N PHE A 34 4.65 0.44 -14.19
CA PHE A 34 4.72 1.87 -13.92
C PHE A 34 4.09 2.17 -12.57
N THR A 35 4.65 3.17 -11.88
CA THR A 35 4.11 3.62 -10.59
C THR A 35 3.24 4.85 -10.82
N ALA A 36 2.00 4.80 -10.33
CA ALA A 36 1.10 5.95 -10.27
C ALA A 36 0.83 6.35 -8.83
N ARG A 37 1.00 7.64 -8.55
CA ARG A 37 0.57 8.26 -7.31
C ARG A 37 -0.91 8.56 -7.39
N THR A 38 -1.62 8.31 -6.31
CA THR A 38 -3.05 8.58 -6.17
C THR A 38 -3.30 9.72 -5.18
N TYR A 39 -4.28 10.56 -5.44
CA TYR A 39 -4.74 11.59 -4.50
C TYR A 39 -6.02 11.16 -3.76
N VAL A 40 -6.51 9.96 -4.07
CA VAL A 40 -7.71 9.37 -3.49
C VAL A 40 -7.30 8.43 -2.35
N SER A 41 -7.90 8.63 -1.18
CA SER A 41 -7.60 7.83 0.02
C SER A 41 -8.06 6.37 -0.08
N ASN A 42 -9.06 6.09 -0.92
CA ASN A 42 -9.55 4.75 -1.20
C ASN A 42 -8.99 4.24 -2.54
N GLU A 43 -7.81 3.64 -2.48
CA GLU A 43 -7.13 3.05 -3.64
C GLU A 43 -7.92 1.91 -4.28
N ASP A 44 -8.64 1.08 -3.50
CA ASP A 44 -9.40 -0.05 -4.06
C ASP A 44 -10.52 0.46 -5.00
N ARG A 45 -11.24 1.50 -4.57
CA ARG A 45 -12.26 2.15 -5.39
C ARG A 45 -11.66 2.79 -6.64
N LEU A 46 -10.48 3.40 -6.53
CA LEU A 46 -9.79 3.99 -7.67
C LEU A 46 -9.38 2.91 -8.69
N ILE A 47 -8.86 1.78 -8.22
CA ILE A 47 -8.49 0.65 -9.08
C ILE A 47 -9.71 0.12 -9.83
N GLU A 48 -10.87 0.00 -9.16
CA GLU A 48 -12.13 -0.39 -9.81
C GLU A 48 -12.55 0.61 -10.90
N GLN A 49 -12.50 1.92 -10.59
CA GLN A 49 -12.81 2.97 -11.56
C GLN A 49 -11.85 2.99 -12.76
N LEU A 50 -10.57 2.73 -12.50
CA LEU A 50 -9.54 2.66 -13.53
C LEU A 50 -9.81 1.45 -14.45
N TRP A 51 -10.12 0.29 -13.89
CA TRP A 51 -10.53 -0.88 -14.64
C TRP A 51 -11.82 -0.66 -15.44
N ASP A 52 -12.81 0.06 -14.89
CA ASP A 52 -14.01 0.44 -15.63
C ASP A 52 -13.67 1.28 -16.86
N LYS A 53 -12.73 2.23 -16.74
CA LYS A 53 -12.28 3.05 -17.86
C LYS A 53 -11.49 2.25 -18.89
N VAL A 54 -10.58 1.39 -18.45
CA VAL A 54 -9.85 0.45 -19.32
C VAL A 54 -10.84 -0.36 -20.17
N ARG A 55 -11.88 -0.94 -19.54
CA ARG A 55 -12.93 -1.67 -20.25
C ARG A 55 -13.75 -0.79 -21.21
N GLN A 56 -14.15 0.40 -20.79
CA GLN A 56 -14.92 1.35 -21.61
C GLN A 56 -14.16 1.74 -22.89
N HIS A 57 -12.84 1.90 -22.78
CA HIS A 57 -11.96 2.29 -23.89
C HIS A 57 -11.35 1.09 -24.63
N LYS A 58 -11.72 -0.14 -24.26
CA LYS A 58 -11.21 -1.41 -24.84
C LYS A 58 -9.71 -1.62 -24.68
N LEU A 59 -9.10 -1.03 -23.64
CA LEU A 59 -7.66 -1.05 -23.41
C LEU A 59 -7.16 -2.29 -22.64
N THR A 60 -7.85 -3.42 -22.78
CA THR A 60 -7.62 -4.60 -21.90
C THR A 60 -6.38 -5.39 -22.33
N GLU A 61 -5.89 -5.16 -23.55
CA GLU A 61 -4.67 -5.77 -24.08
C GLU A 61 -3.45 -4.93 -23.71
N GLU A 62 -3.63 -3.62 -23.56
CA GLU A 62 -2.58 -2.67 -23.23
C GLU A 62 -2.36 -2.50 -21.73
N VAL A 63 -3.40 -2.70 -20.91
CA VAL A 63 -3.32 -2.64 -19.43
C VAL A 63 -3.63 -4.02 -18.85
N LEU A 64 -2.58 -4.71 -18.39
CA LEU A 64 -2.65 -6.11 -17.97
C LEU A 64 -2.98 -6.30 -16.48
N GLU A 65 -2.34 -5.52 -15.60
CA GLU A 65 -2.48 -5.69 -14.14
C GLU A 65 -2.45 -4.32 -13.45
N ILE A 66 -3.27 -4.16 -12.41
CA ILE A 66 -3.26 -2.98 -11.54
C ILE A 66 -3.27 -3.50 -10.10
N LEU A 67 -2.26 -3.13 -9.32
CA LEU A 67 -2.13 -3.57 -7.93
C LEU A 67 -1.87 -2.42 -6.96
N SER A 68 -2.36 -2.63 -5.74
CA SER A 68 -2.00 -1.88 -4.54
C SER A 68 -1.49 -2.91 -3.53
N VAL A 69 -0.31 -2.66 -2.95
CA VAL A 69 0.27 -3.55 -1.94
C VAL A 69 -0.42 -3.25 -0.60
N LYS A 70 -1.06 -4.27 -0.04
CA LYS A 70 -1.81 -4.18 1.21
C LYS A 70 -1.67 -5.45 2.03
N GLU A 71 -1.69 -5.30 3.34
CA GLU A 71 -1.71 -6.39 4.30
C GLU A 71 -2.92 -6.23 5.24
N THR A 72 -3.41 -7.35 5.76
CA THR A 72 -4.46 -7.33 6.79
C THR A 72 -3.81 -7.61 8.14
N VAL A 73 -3.94 -6.70 9.08
CA VAL A 73 -3.37 -6.81 10.43
C VAL A 73 -4.47 -6.81 11.49
N VAL A 74 -4.15 -7.42 12.64
CA VAL A 74 -5.01 -7.34 13.83
C VAL A 74 -4.70 -6.04 14.55
N ASP A 75 -5.73 -5.20 14.71
CA ASP A 75 -5.69 -3.93 15.41
C ASP A 75 -6.46 -4.05 16.73
N GLU A 76 -5.80 -3.71 17.84
CA GLU A 76 -6.40 -3.66 19.16
C GLU A 76 -6.74 -2.22 19.54
N SER A 77 -7.99 -1.98 19.94
CA SER A 77 -8.34 -0.70 20.55
C SER A 77 -7.80 -0.57 21.98
N LYS A 78 -7.83 0.66 22.49
CA LYS A 78 -7.48 0.98 23.88
C LYS A 78 -8.29 0.17 24.90
N ASP A 79 -7.74 0.04 26.10
CA ASP A 79 -8.45 -0.54 27.24
C ASP A 79 -9.62 0.35 27.67
N TYR A 80 -10.79 -0.24 27.74
CA TYR A 80 -11.98 0.37 28.32
C TYR A 80 -12.25 -0.25 29.68
N ALA A 81 -12.27 0.59 30.72
CA ALA A 81 -12.67 0.17 32.06
C ALA A 81 -14.15 -0.25 32.06
N PRO A 82 -14.59 -1.12 32.98
CA PRO A 82 -15.98 -1.57 33.03
C PRO A 82 -17.03 -0.47 33.22
N ASP A 83 -16.64 0.65 33.82
CA ASP A 83 -17.44 1.85 34.05
C ASP A 83 -17.27 2.91 32.95
N SER A 84 -16.51 2.62 31.89
CA SER A 84 -16.25 3.57 30.82
C SER A 84 -17.52 3.89 30.01
N LEU A 85 -17.76 5.18 29.82
CA LEU A 85 -18.83 5.72 28.96
C LEU A 85 -18.62 5.41 27.46
N GLU A 86 -17.41 5.00 27.09
CA GLU A 86 -17.04 4.67 25.70
C GLU A 86 -17.37 3.21 25.33
N LEU A 87 -17.84 2.41 26.30
CA LEU A 87 -18.38 1.09 26.03
C LEU A 87 -19.67 1.19 25.20
N PRO A 88 -20.02 0.15 24.42
CA PRO A 88 -21.32 0.08 23.76
C PRO A 88 -22.46 0.28 24.77
N LYS A 89 -23.42 1.14 24.46
CA LYS A 89 -24.53 1.46 25.37
C LYS A 89 -25.50 0.29 25.57
N THR A 90 -25.66 -0.54 24.54
CA THR A 90 -26.69 -1.60 24.51
C THR A 90 -26.06 -2.99 24.54
N GLU A 91 -25.20 -3.31 23.57
CA GLU A 91 -24.67 -4.66 23.41
C GLU A 91 -23.27 -4.70 22.79
N PHE A 92 -22.50 -5.70 23.18
CA PHE A 92 -21.25 -6.08 22.54
C PHE A 92 -21.55 -6.84 21.24
N ARG A 93 -21.56 -6.11 20.11
CA ARG A 93 -21.72 -6.69 18.77
C ARG A 93 -20.39 -7.19 18.22
N ASN A 94 -20.38 -8.47 17.82
CA ASN A 94 -19.27 -9.09 17.14
C ASN A 94 -19.62 -9.34 15.66
N SER A 95 -18.59 -9.29 14.83
CA SER A 95 -18.64 -9.51 13.39
C SER A 95 -17.41 -10.30 12.95
N LYS A 96 -17.38 -10.74 11.70
CA LYS A 96 -16.22 -11.48 11.15
C LYS A 96 -14.91 -10.69 11.23
N THR A 97 -14.97 -9.36 11.17
CA THR A 97 -13.81 -8.47 11.16
C THR A 97 -13.62 -7.70 12.45
N SER A 98 -14.49 -7.86 13.44
CA SER A 98 -14.36 -7.16 14.72
C SER A 98 -15.05 -7.89 15.85
N VAL A 99 -14.33 -8.07 16.96
CA VAL A 99 -14.77 -8.82 18.13
C VAL A 99 -14.45 -8.03 19.39
N TRP A 100 -15.40 -7.96 20.31
CA TRP A 100 -15.17 -7.48 21.67
C TRP A 100 -14.63 -8.60 22.54
N VAL A 101 -13.64 -8.26 23.34
CA VAL A 101 -13.01 -9.16 24.29
C VAL A 101 -12.87 -8.52 25.65
N LYS A 102 -12.85 -9.37 26.67
CA LYS A 102 -12.48 -9.04 28.04
C LYS A 102 -11.07 -9.56 28.31
N THR A 103 -10.20 -8.69 28.80
CA THR A 103 -8.83 -9.03 29.17
C THR A 103 -8.78 -9.71 30.54
N GLY A 104 -7.69 -10.41 30.85
CA GLY A 104 -7.50 -11.04 32.17
C GLY A 104 -7.49 -10.04 33.34
N SER A 105 -7.18 -8.77 33.07
CA SER A 105 -7.26 -7.66 34.04
C SER A 105 -8.67 -7.11 34.22
N GLY A 106 -9.66 -7.61 33.48
CA GLY A 106 -11.06 -7.23 33.59
C GLY A 106 -11.48 -6.05 32.71
N TYR A 107 -10.55 -5.48 31.94
CA TYR A 107 -10.84 -4.43 30.96
C TYR A 107 -11.45 -4.99 29.68
N PHE A 108 -12.08 -4.12 28.91
CA PHE A 108 -12.66 -4.45 27.61
C PHE A 108 -11.80 -3.90 26.49
N ARG A 109 -11.59 -4.69 25.45
CA ARG A 109 -10.95 -4.26 24.20
C ARG A 109 -11.81 -4.68 23.02
N LYS A 110 -11.80 -3.86 21.97
CA LYS A 110 -12.30 -4.24 20.66
C LYS A 110 -11.13 -4.58 19.75
N ILE A 111 -11.12 -5.81 19.26
CA ILE A 111 -10.18 -6.31 18.26
C ILE A 111 -10.82 -6.11 16.88
N ARG A 112 -10.02 -5.68 15.90
CA ARG A 112 -10.47 -5.45 14.52
C ARG A 112 -9.44 -5.99 13.53
N LEU A 113 -9.90 -6.50 12.40
CA LEU A 113 -9.05 -6.67 11.23
C LEU A 113 -9.01 -5.33 10.49
N LYS A 114 -7.80 -4.84 10.25
CA LYS A 114 -7.55 -3.58 9.56
C LYS A 114 -6.67 -3.84 8.36
N VAL A 115 -7.07 -3.30 7.20
CA VAL A 115 -6.22 -3.29 6.01
C VAL A 115 -5.25 -2.13 6.15
N VAL A 116 -3.96 -2.44 6.10
CA VAL A 116 -2.86 -1.47 6.12
C VAL A 116 -2.13 -1.55 4.79
N ARG A 117 -1.71 -0.39 4.29
CA ARG A 117 -0.95 -0.26 3.04
C ARG A 117 0.44 0.24 3.39
N PRO A 118 1.50 -0.54 3.10
CA PRO A 118 2.87 -0.08 3.23
C PRO A 118 3.15 1.14 2.35
N PHE A 119 2.62 1.15 1.12
CA PHE A 119 2.77 2.23 0.15
C PHE A 119 1.45 2.97 -0.04
N LYS A 120 1.12 3.84 0.91
CA LYS A 120 -0.11 4.63 0.82
C LYS A 120 -0.05 5.58 -0.37
N CYS A 121 -1.17 5.71 -1.07
CA CYS A 121 -1.32 6.59 -2.22
C CYS A 121 -0.46 6.19 -3.43
N PHE A 122 -0.08 4.92 -3.54
CA PHE A 122 0.64 4.39 -4.69
C PHE A 122 -0.05 3.14 -5.22
N ILE A 123 -0.21 3.09 -6.54
CA ILE A 123 -0.63 1.89 -7.27
C ILE A 123 0.41 1.59 -8.35
N PHE A 124 0.54 0.33 -8.69
CA PHE A 124 1.43 -0.14 -9.75
C PHE A 124 0.59 -0.71 -10.88
N ILE A 125 0.92 -0.33 -12.10
CA ILE A 125 0.15 -0.67 -13.31
C ILE A 125 1.12 -1.34 -14.29
N LYS A 126 0.81 -2.58 -14.68
CA LYS A 126 1.50 -3.28 -15.77
C LYS A 126 0.80 -2.95 -17.07
N MET A 127 1.46 -2.18 -17.92
CA MET A 127 0.87 -1.72 -19.17
C MET A 127 1.94 -1.48 -20.25
N LEU A 128 1.48 -1.22 -21.48
CA LEU A 128 2.32 -0.74 -22.55
C LEU A 128 2.96 0.61 -22.22
N GLY A 129 4.25 0.76 -22.52
CA GLY A 129 4.99 2.02 -22.42
C GLY A 129 4.65 3.07 -23.48
N ASP A 130 3.39 3.14 -23.93
CA ASP A 130 2.94 4.07 -24.98
C ASP A 130 2.57 5.45 -24.39
N PRO A 131 3.21 6.56 -24.81
CA PRO A 131 2.87 7.92 -24.39
C PRO A 131 1.38 8.28 -24.55
N GLU A 132 0.72 7.80 -25.62
CA GLU A 132 -0.70 8.09 -25.86
C GLU A 132 -1.59 7.44 -24.78
N LEU A 133 -1.24 6.22 -24.36
CA LEU A 133 -1.93 5.52 -23.29
C LEU A 133 -1.78 6.24 -21.94
N PHE A 134 -0.59 6.75 -21.62
CA PHE A 134 -0.39 7.56 -20.41
C PHE A 134 -1.23 8.84 -20.43
N GLU A 135 -1.25 9.56 -21.56
CA GLU A 135 -2.09 10.75 -21.72
C GLU A 135 -3.57 10.42 -21.59
N GLN A 136 -4.03 9.33 -22.21
CA GLN A 136 -5.41 8.90 -22.15
C GLN A 136 -5.84 8.59 -20.71
N ILE A 137 -5.02 7.86 -19.96
CA ILE A 137 -5.28 7.57 -18.55
C ILE A 137 -5.33 8.86 -17.71
N GLN A 138 -4.41 9.80 -17.94
CA GLN A 138 -4.41 11.09 -17.23
C GLN A 138 -5.66 11.92 -17.54
N ARG A 139 -6.14 11.92 -18.80
CA ARG A 139 -7.34 12.65 -19.22
C ARG A 139 -8.61 12.19 -18.51
N TRP A 140 -8.68 10.94 -18.04
CA TRP A 140 -9.80 10.45 -17.25
C TRP A 140 -9.99 11.16 -15.91
N SER A 141 -8.99 11.93 -15.45
CA SER A 141 -9.08 12.77 -14.25
C SER A 141 -9.49 11.99 -13.00
N LEU A 142 -9.02 10.75 -12.88
CA LEU A 142 -9.33 9.86 -11.73
C LEU A 142 -8.54 10.22 -10.47
N GLY A 143 -7.77 11.32 -10.48
CA GLY A 143 -6.94 11.72 -9.36
C GLY A 143 -5.71 10.83 -9.19
N LEU A 144 -5.06 10.49 -10.31
CA LEU A 144 -3.77 9.80 -10.32
C LEU A 144 -2.76 10.52 -11.22
N THR A 145 -1.47 10.33 -10.95
CA THR A 145 -0.37 10.86 -11.76
C THR A 145 0.77 9.85 -11.78
N PHE A 146 1.30 9.56 -12.97
CA PHE A 146 2.45 8.67 -13.12
C PHE A 146 3.72 9.35 -12.60
N LEU A 147 4.52 8.62 -11.81
CA LEU A 147 5.80 9.14 -11.32
C LEU A 147 6.81 9.23 -12.46
N GLY A 148 7.49 10.37 -12.60
CA GLY A 148 8.46 10.60 -13.67
C GLY A 148 7.85 11.14 -14.97
N TYR A 149 6.53 11.27 -15.08
CA TYR A 149 5.88 11.83 -16.27
C TYR A 149 6.48 13.20 -16.66
N PRO A 150 6.80 13.46 -17.96
CA PRO A 150 6.38 12.74 -19.17
C PRO A 150 7.13 11.45 -19.49
N ASN A 151 8.17 11.08 -18.74
CA ASN A 151 8.93 9.84 -18.90
C ASN A 151 8.75 8.95 -17.66
N PRO A 152 7.63 8.22 -17.53
CA PRO A 152 7.31 7.46 -16.33
C PRO A 152 8.42 6.49 -15.92
N ASN A 153 8.68 6.42 -14.62
CA ASN A 153 9.66 5.50 -14.06
C ASN A 153 9.19 4.06 -14.25
N ILE A 154 10.05 3.24 -14.87
CA ILE A 154 9.85 1.80 -15.00
C ILE A 154 10.26 1.13 -13.70
N VAL A 155 9.43 0.20 -13.24
CA VAL A 155 9.71 -0.69 -12.11
C VAL A 155 9.94 -2.09 -12.68
N SER A 156 10.94 -2.79 -12.19
CA SER A 156 11.20 -4.17 -12.61
C SER A 156 10.20 -5.14 -11.98
N ASP A 157 9.89 -6.26 -12.67
CA ASP A 157 9.07 -7.33 -12.07
C ASP A 157 9.68 -7.84 -10.75
N ALA A 158 11.01 -7.85 -10.63
CA ALA A 158 11.72 -8.23 -9.42
C ALA A 158 11.44 -7.29 -8.25
N GLU A 159 11.33 -5.97 -8.49
CA GLU A 159 10.96 -5.00 -7.46
C GLU A 159 9.50 -5.14 -7.02
N ILE A 160 8.58 -5.33 -7.97
CA ILE A 160 7.18 -5.60 -7.65
C ILE A 160 7.06 -6.86 -6.80
N LEU A 161 7.79 -7.93 -7.14
CA LEU A 161 7.78 -9.18 -6.39
C LEU A 161 8.33 -8.98 -4.96
N ARG A 162 9.41 -8.20 -4.79
CA ARG A 162 9.94 -7.84 -3.47
C ARG A 162 8.90 -7.07 -2.66
N MET A 163 8.25 -6.07 -3.25
CA MET A 163 7.22 -5.28 -2.58
C MET A 163 6.00 -6.11 -2.19
N LYS A 164 5.57 -7.05 -3.05
CA LYS A 164 4.50 -8.02 -2.72
C LYS A 164 4.92 -8.91 -1.54
N GLY A 165 6.17 -9.36 -1.50
CA GLY A 165 6.72 -10.19 -0.42
C GLY A 165 6.82 -9.49 0.96
N MET A 166 6.79 -8.16 1.01
CA MET A 166 6.79 -7.41 2.28
C MET A 166 5.45 -7.46 3.02
N ALA A 167 4.34 -7.54 2.28
CA ALA A 167 3.01 -7.60 2.84
C ALA A 167 2.61 -9.06 3.05
N SER A 168 2.07 -9.39 4.22
CA SER A 168 1.52 -10.72 4.41
C SER A 168 0.21 -10.87 3.62
N GLU A 169 0.18 -11.78 2.64
CA GLU A 169 -1.05 -12.14 1.93
C GLU A 169 -2.03 -12.91 2.83
N LYS A 170 -1.51 -13.56 3.88
CA LYS A 170 -2.33 -14.37 4.79
C LYS A 170 -3.14 -13.45 5.71
N THR A 171 -4.46 -13.54 5.61
CA THR A 171 -5.35 -12.86 6.56
C THR A 171 -5.21 -13.52 7.94
N PRO A 172 -4.84 -12.77 9.00
CA PRO A 172 -4.68 -13.33 10.34
C PRO A 172 -6.04 -13.72 10.93
N SER A 173 -6.05 -14.80 11.72
CA SER A 173 -7.25 -15.28 12.40
C SER A 173 -7.45 -14.56 13.74
N ILE A 174 -8.56 -13.83 13.87
CA ILE A 174 -8.95 -13.19 15.15
C ILE A 174 -9.09 -14.25 16.26
N GLY A 175 -9.62 -15.43 15.93
CA GLY A 175 -9.84 -16.49 16.92
C GLY A 175 -8.53 -17.02 17.52
N GLU A 176 -7.55 -17.32 16.65
CA GLU A 176 -6.22 -17.77 17.09
C GLU A 176 -5.53 -16.69 17.93
N TYR A 177 -5.62 -15.43 17.50
CA TYR A 177 -5.05 -14.29 18.22
C TYR A 177 -5.64 -14.12 19.63
N ILE A 178 -6.97 -14.26 19.76
CA ILE A 178 -7.67 -14.16 21.05
C ILE A 178 -7.24 -15.29 21.99
N VAL A 179 -7.11 -16.52 21.47
CA VAL A 179 -6.67 -17.68 22.25
C VAL A 179 -5.23 -17.51 22.71
N GLU A 180 -4.33 -17.07 21.82
CA GLU A 180 -2.91 -16.81 22.13
C GLU A 180 -2.75 -15.77 23.24
N LYS A 181 -3.57 -14.70 23.22
CA LYS A 181 -3.57 -13.65 24.24
C LYS A 181 -4.33 -14.01 25.52
N GLY A 182 -5.04 -15.14 25.55
CA GLY A 182 -5.87 -15.53 26.69
C GLY A 182 -7.05 -14.60 26.93
N TYR A 183 -7.55 -13.95 25.88
CA TYR A 183 -8.69 -13.04 25.97
C TYR A 183 -10.02 -13.81 25.92
N GLN A 184 -11.02 -13.30 26.63
CA GLN A 184 -12.36 -13.88 26.62
C GLN A 184 -13.26 -13.12 25.64
N VAL A 185 -13.79 -13.82 24.62
CA VAL A 185 -14.80 -13.24 23.73
C VAL A 185 -16.06 -12.91 24.53
N ILE A 186 -16.57 -11.69 24.37
CA ILE A 186 -17.85 -11.26 24.96
C ILE A 186 -18.83 -10.90 23.85
N SER A 187 -20.09 -11.26 24.03
CA SER A 187 -21.18 -10.90 23.13
C SER A 187 -22.48 -10.72 23.89
N GLY A 188 -23.38 -9.90 23.35
CA GLY A 188 -24.70 -9.66 23.94
C GLY A 188 -24.75 -8.42 24.84
N ALA A 189 -25.83 -8.32 25.63
CA ALA A 189 -26.14 -7.11 26.40
C ALA A 189 -25.01 -6.71 27.36
N VAL A 190 -24.64 -5.43 27.36
CA VAL A 190 -23.55 -4.91 28.21
C VAL A 190 -23.85 -5.09 29.70
N SER A 191 -25.14 -5.03 30.08
CA SER A 191 -25.62 -5.29 31.44
C SER A 191 -25.22 -6.66 32.00
N ASN A 192 -24.94 -7.65 31.14
CA ASN A 192 -24.51 -8.98 31.58
C ASN A 192 -23.05 -9.00 32.06
N PHE A 193 -22.26 -8.00 31.65
CA PHE A 193 -20.82 -7.93 31.89
C PHE A 193 -20.43 -6.73 32.77
N VAL A 194 -21.24 -5.67 32.76
CA VAL A 194 -21.08 -4.47 33.57
C VAL A 194 -22.27 -4.35 34.51
N LYS A 195 -22.02 -4.45 35.83
CA LYS A 195 -23.04 -4.15 36.83
C LYS A 195 -23.23 -2.64 36.91
N SER A 196 -24.30 -2.13 36.30
CA SER A 196 -24.68 -0.73 36.49
C SER A 196 -25.12 -0.50 37.94
N GLY A 197 -24.31 0.23 38.70
CA GLY A 197 -24.71 0.82 39.98
C GLY A 197 -25.56 2.07 39.81
N ILE A 198 -26.49 2.08 38.85
CA ILE A 198 -27.36 3.24 38.58
C ILE A 198 -28.80 2.74 38.62
N PRO A 199 -29.64 3.22 39.56
CA PRO A 199 -31.04 2.84 39.64
C PRO A 199 -31.73 3.22 38.33
N SER A 200 -32.40 2.25 37.74
CA SER A 200 -33.39 2.44 36.68
C SER A 200 -34.45 3.43 37.13
N LEU A 201 -34.29 4.70 36.78
CA LEU A 201 -35.39 5.67 36.79
C LEU A 201 -36.15 5.53 35.48
N LYS A 202 -37.39 5.06 35.64
CA LYS A 202 -38.42 4.89 34.63
C LYS A 202 -38.54 6.12 33.73
N SER A 203 -38.60 5.85 32.43
CA SER A 203 -39.38 6.52 31.39
C SER A 203 -40.03 7.85 31.76
N VAL A 204 -39.49 8.94 31.21
CA VAL A 204 -40.29 10.12 30.86
C VAL A 204 -39.99 10.44 29.39
N GLU A 205 -40.98 10.21 28.55
CA GLU A 205 -41.06 10.75 27.21
C GLU A 205 -40.96 12.29 27.30
N ARG A 206 -40.01 12.88 26.59
CA ARG A 206 -40.19 14.23 26.07
C ARG A 206 -39.35 14.41 24.81
N GLU A 207 -40.06 14.45 23.70
CA GLU A 207 -39.65 15.08 22.47
C GLU A 207 -39.20 16.53 22.76
N GLU A 208 -38.04 16.93 22.26
CA GLU A 208 -37.91 18.10 21.40
C GLU A 208 -36.51 18.15 20.77
N GLU A 209 -36.51 18.42 19.48
CA GLU A 209 -35.38 18.52 18.55
C GLU A 209 -34.54 19.78 18.82
N GLY A 210 -33.31 19.83 18.29
CA GLY A 210 -32.65 21.12 18.04
C GLY A 210 -31.14 21.11 18.14
N LEU A 211 -30.49 20.86 17.01
CA LEU A 211 -29.05 20.91 16.77
C LEU A 211 -28.45 22.29 17.13
N GLY A 212 -27.46 22.30 18.03
CA GLY A 212 -26.59 23.45 18.27
C GLY A 212 -25.40 23.44 17.30
N TYR A 213 -25.17 24.58 16.65
CA TYR A 213 -24.00 24.88 15.81
C TYR A 213 -23.10 25.92 16.52
N ASP A 214 -21.80 25.59 16.59
CA ASP A 214 -20.52 26.36 16.60
C ASP A 214 -20.35 27.69 17.37
N PRO A 215 -19.14 28.04 17.92
CA PRO A 215 -17.89 28.17 17.12
C PRO A 215 -16.51 27.94 17.81
N GLU A 216 -15.51 27.64 16.95
CA GLU A 216 -14.08 28.04 16.93
C GLU A 216 -12.97 27.41 17.81
N GLU A 217 -11.75 27.53 17.24
CA GLU A 217 -10.36 27.29 17.72
C GLU A 217 -9.75 25.90 17.42
N GLY A 218 -8.58 25.75 16.77
CA GLY A 218 -7.61 26.74 16.31
C GLY A 218 -6.58 26.12 15.34
N ARG A 219 -5.99 27.01 14.53
CA ARG A 219 -4.86 26.77 13.62
C ARG A 219 -3.59 26.46 14.41
N GLU A 220 -2.79 25.52 13.94
CA GLU A 220 -1.34 25.57 14.11
C GLU A 220 -0.66 25.38 12.75
N GLU A 221 0.22 26.34 12.45
CA GLU A 221 1.09 26.42 11.28
C GLU A 221 2.22 25.38 11.39
N VAL A 222 2.63 24.81 10.26
CA VAL A 222 3.85 23.98 10.18
C VAL A 222 4.90 24.77 9.41
N GLU A 223 6.00 25.09 10.08
CA GLU A 223 7.20 25.69 9.49
C GLU A 223 7.83 24.75 8.45
N ALA A 224 8.26 25.34 7.33
CA ALA A 224 9.00 24.68 6.28
C ALA A 224 10.43 24.36 6.73
N VAL A 225 10.88 23.13 6.53
CA VAL A 225 12.30 22.75 6.65
C VAL A 225 12.83 22.48 5.25
N GLU A 226 13.89 23.19 4.87
CA GLU A 226 14.58 23.10 3.58
C GLU A 226 15.15 21.69 3.34
N GLU A 227 14.96 21.19 2.11
CA GLU A 227 15.51 19.93 1.61
C GLU A 227 17.00 20.07 1.27
N PHE A 228 17.83 19.18 1.80
CA PHE A 228 19.20 18.93 1.33
C PHE A 228 19.17 17.84 0.25
N GLU A 229 19.70 18.14 -0.94
CA GLU A 229 19.96 17.15 -2.00
C GLU A 229 21.16 16.27 -1.63
N ASP A 230 20.95 14.95 -1.50
CA ASP A 230 22.04 13.97 -1.48
C ASP A 230 22.01 13.11 -2.74
N ILE A 231 23.15 13.13 -3.44
CA ILE A 231 23.47 12.39 -4.65
C ILE A 231 23.57 10.89 -4.32
N TYR A 232 22.77 10.05 -5.00
CA TYR A 232 22.83 8.60 -4.86
C TYR A 232 24.03 8.02 -5.61
N ASP A 233 25.06 7.60 -4.89
CA ASP A 233 26.08 6.68 -5.40
C ASP A 233 25.61 5.23 -5.18
N SER A 234 25.31 4.55 -6.29
CA SER A 234 24.87 3.16 -6.35
C SER A 234 26.07 2.26 -6.59
N SER A 235 26.76 1.87 -5.53
CA SER A 235 27.62 0.69 -5.56
C SER A 235 27.85 0.13 -4.15
N ILE A 236 28.05 -1.19 -4.08
CA ILE A 236 28.52 -1.99 -2.93
C ILE A 236 27.40 -2.70 -2.12
N THR A 237 26.97 -3.85 -2.65
CA THR A 237 26.52 -5.01 -1.87
C THR A 237 27.71 -5.62 -1.13
N GLN A 238 28.05 -5.05 0.03
CA GLN A 238 28.85 -5.77 1.04
C GLN A 238 27.92 -6.61 1.92
N ASP A 239 28.41 -7.75 2.39
CA ASP A 239 27.76 -8.59 3.40
C ASP A 239 27.60 -7.80 4.72
N ARG A 240 26.49 -7.05 4.80
CA ARG A 240 26.11 -6.27 5.98
C ARG A 240 25.64 -7.20 7.07
N LYS A 241 26.09 -6.93 8.30
CA LYS A 241 25.74 -7.72 9.50
C LYS A 241 24.29 -7.46 9.90
N ASP A 242 23.63 -8.49 10.41
CA ASP A 242 22.27 -8.40 10.96
C ASP A 242 22.27 -7.50 12.20
N ILE A 243 21.25 -6.65 12.33
CA ILE A 243 21.18 -5.73 13.46
C ILE A 243 20.57 -6.38 14.69
N VAL A 244 21.24 -6.22 15.84
CA VAL A 244 20.68 -6.53 17.15
C VAL A 244 19.91 -5.31 17.67
N ILE A 245 18.59 -5.45 17.85
CA ILE A 245 17.66 -4.39 18.33
C ILE A 245 18.22 -3.57 19.49
N GLY A 246 18.87 -4.23 20.45
CA GLY A 246 19.40 -3.58 21.65
C GLY A 246 20.52 -2.56 21.41
N LYS A 247 21.09 -2.50 20.20
CA LYS A 247 22.13 -1.54 19.83
C LYS A 247 21.61 -0.39 18.95
N LEU A 248 20.37 -0.50 18.45
CA LEU A 248 19.78 0.45 17.54
C LEU A 248 19.33 1.71 18.27
N ARG A 249 19.60 2.89 17.71
CA ARG A 249 19.14 4.18 18.22
C ARG A 249 18.24 4.87 17.20
N ILE A 250 17.41 5.77 17.71
CA ILE A 250 16.65 6.69 16.87
C ILE A 250 17.65 7.56 16.10
N ASN A 251 17.37 7.80 14.83
CA ASN A 251 18.21 8.46 13.82
C ASN A 251 19.41 7.65 13.31
N ASP A 252 19.55 6.37 13.67
CA ASP A 252 20.56 5.52 13.04
C ASP A 252 20.18 5.21 11.59
N PHE A 253 21.19 5.19 10.71
CA PHE A 253 21.04 4.71 9.34
C PHE A 253 20.97 3.19 9.33
N VAL A 254 19.97 2.67 8.63
CA VAL A 254 19.75 1.23 8.48
C VAL A 254 19.52 0.89 7.02
N TYR A 255 19.92 -0.32 6.66
CA TYR A 255 19.66 -0.87 5.34
C TYR A 255 18.55 -1.89 5.43
N LEU A 256 17.45 -1.66 4.71
CA LEU A 256 16.38 -2.64 4.59
C LEU A 256 16.81 -3.71 3.58
N SER A 257 17.14 -4.91 4.07
CA SER A 257 17.59 -6.02 3.22
C SER A 257 16.54 -6.40 2.18
N ASP A 258 15.27 -6.31 2.56
CA ASP A 258 14.15 -6.77 1.75
C ASP A 258 13.85 -5.80 0.59
N MET A 259 14.16 -4.51 0.77
CA MET A 259 13.91 -3.46 -0.22
C MET A 259 15.15 -3.08 -1.03
N GLY A 260 16.34 -3.36 -0.50
CA GLY A 260 17.57 -2.79 -1.03
C GLY A 260 17.68 -1.27 -0.85
N ALA A 261 16.95 -0.73 0.13
CA ALA A 261 16.82 0.71 0.35
C ALA A 261 17.47 1.15 1.67
N LYS A 262 18.03 2.36 1.66
CA LYS A 262 18.58 3.03 2.85
C LYS A 262 17.45 3.74 3.58
N GLY A 263 17.46 3.68 4.92
CA GLY A 263 16.48 4.34 5.77
C GLY A 263 17.07 4.88 7.06
N VAL A 264 16.28 5.67 7.76
CA VAL A 264 16.61 6.27 9.05
C VAL A 264 15.60 5.80 10.09
N VAL A 265 16.08 5.29 11.22
CA VAL A 265 15.22 4.80 12.30
C VAL A 265 14.50 5.97 12.96
N LYS A 266 13.16 5.94 12.97
CA LYS A 266 12.32 6.98 13.57
C LYS A 266 11.85 6.61 14.97
N GLU A 267 11.44 5.35 15.16
CA GLU A 267 10.89 4.86 16.43
C GLU A 267 11.25 3.39 16.62
N ILE A 268 11.49 2.99 17.88
CA ILE A 268 11.80 1.60 18.24
C ILE A 268 10.80 1.14 19.30
N ASP A 269 9.91 0.23 18.94
CA ASP A 269 9.01 -0.44 19.87
C ASP A 269 9.62 -1.77 20.34
N LEU A 270 10.31 -1.71 21.48
CA LEU A 270 10.94 -2.86 22.12
C LEU A 270 9.93 -3.91 22.60
N LYS A 271 8.68 -3.53 22.90
CA LYS A 271 7.66 -4.45 23.42
C LYS A 271 7.10 -5.33 22.30
N ASN A 272 6.84 -4.72 21.15
CA ASN A 272 6.26 -5.42 19.99
C ASN A 272 7.32 -5.90 19.00
N LYS A 273 8.61 -5.63 19.23
CA LYS A 273 9.72 -5.90 18.30
C LYS A 273 9.45 -5.32 16.91
N VAL A 274 8.99 -4.08 16.87
CA VAL A 274 8.71 -3.35 15.63
C VAL A 274 9.59 -2.11 15.60
N ILE A 275 10.21 -1.85 14.46
CA ILE A 275 11.02 -0.66 14.23
C ILE A 275 10.35 0.13 13.11
N THR A 276 10.15 1.43 13.37
CA THR A 276 9.63 2.36 12.39
C THR A 276 10.82 3.05 11.71
N VAL A 277 10.94 2.91 10.39
CA VAL A 277 12.04 3.47 9.60
C VAL A 277 11.46 4.39 8.53
N ASP A 278 12.04 5.58 8.39
CA ASP A 278 11.78 6.47 7.27
C ASP A 278 12.74 6.11 6.13
N ILE A 279 12.19 5.72 4.98
CA ILE A 279 12.94 5.43 3.77
C ILE A 279 12.58 6.42 2.68
N ASN A 280 13.55 6.84 1.89
CA ASN A 280 13.27 7.62 0.70
C ASN A 280 12.95 6.66 -0.46
N LEU A 281 11.67 6.61 -0.85
CA LEU A 281 11.21 5.89 -2.02
C LEU A 281 10.60 6.87 -3.01
N PHE A 282 11.13 6.85 -4.23
CA PHE A 282 10.64 7.67 -5.34
C PHE A 282 10.64 9.18 -5.02
N GLY A 283 11.67 9.66 -4.33
CA GLY A 283 11.86 11.08 -4.00
C GLY A 283 10.99 11.58 -2.83
N ARG A 284 10.46 10.68 -2.00
CA ARG A 284 9.69 11.03 -0.80
C ARG A 284 10.00 10.11 0.38
N ASN A 285 10.06 10.71 1.56
CA ASN A 285 10.18 9.97 2.81
C ASN A 285 8.87 9.21 3.11
N GLN A 286 8.95 7.89 3.10
CA GLN A 286 7.89 6.98 3.51
C GLN A 286 8.25 6.32 4.83
N THR A 287 7.32 6.37 5.78
CA THR A 287 7.47 5.72 7.08
C THR A 287 6.97 4.28 6.99
N LEU A 288 7.88 3.32 7.14
CA LEU A 288 7.58 1.90 7.18
C LEU A 288 7.75 1.32 8.58
N ARG A 289 6.93 0.32 8.90
CA ARG A 289 7.10 -0.50 10.10
C ARG A 289 7.63 -1.86 9.68
N CYS A 290 8.82 -2.20 10.14
CA CYS A 290 9.50 -3.42 9.78
C CYS A 290 9.98 -4.15 11.03
N LYS A 291 10.23 -5.45 10.86
CA LYS A 291 10.82 -6.28 11.88
C LYS A 291 12.35 -6.08 11.90
N PRO A 292 12.98 -6.22 13.07
CA PRO A 292 14.43 -6.11 13.22
C PRO A 292 15.24 -7.01 12.30
N GLU A 293 14.75 -8.21 12.01
CA GLU A 293 15.43 -9.17 11.16
C GLU A 293 15.52 -8.69 9.69
N GLN A 294 14.72 -7.70 9.31
CA GLN A 294 14.70 -7.10 7.96
C GLN A 294 15.69 -5.94 7.83
N LEU A 295 16.39 -5.60 8.92
CA LEU A 295 17.31 -4.47 9.00
C LEU A 295 18.76 -4.97 9.13
N LYS A 296 19.62 -4.40 8.30
CA LYS A 296 21.07 -4.61 8.33
C LYS A 296 21.80 -3.31 8.65
N GLU A 297 22.98 -3.43 9.26
CA GLU A 297 23.81 -2.26 9.55
C GLU A 297 24.11 -1.52 8.24
N PHE A 298 24.05 -0.19 8.29
CA PHE A 298 24.36 0.64 7.14
C PHE A 298 25.85 0.59 6.79
#